data_AF-A0AAN5CKV2-F1
#
_entry.id   AF-A0AAN5CKV2-F1
#
_cell.length_a   1.000
_cell.length_b   1.000
_cell.length_c   1.000
_cell.angle_alpha   90.00
_cell.angle_beta   90.00
_cell.angle_gamma   90.00
#
_symmetry.space_group_name_H-M   'P 1'
#
loop_
_entity.id
_entity.type
_entity.pdbx_description
1 polymer ?
#
loop_
_entity_poly.entity_id
_entity_poly.type
_entity_poly.pdbx_seq_one_letter_code
_entity_poly.pdbx_strand_id
1 'polypeptide(L)'
;DNSIPPPIEPGTVKKGTVELQTNLFGIKMEQDIVIFKYDVVIGSDTGKKFIDFSKKGMSDFIVSERKKKCVSVFRTAIQEAQFYREGRVYVYDGQSIMYTTERIIFRSPSKPTETVIIEGAKAGVEGFNFVEFTVKECEKGSFQCRLSDIRKVSPDIMKADRSAVQFVDVVTSMNALWNSDRFTVFANGKIFPNRPDLENLKTVPMKEGKVMVPGLSKSIKLIEGPNGRANTCPAIAIDSLKVAFHIKEKLIEKAMHFFTNVHNCTAHEIDTFHAAVYGLWCHTNHTPKPRSVEIHGISRDNAQTKSFEMTVPGESTTRCVSIYDYYKIKYNLDLKFPKSPLVMSRERGQLNLYPMELLDVVPMQRVTIPQTTSTQSQRSV
;
A
#
# COMPACT_ATOMS: atom_id res chain seq x y z
N ASP A 1 20.19 -28.98 8.76
CA ASP A 1 21.45 -28.23 8.70
C ASP A 1 21.16 -26.96 7.92
N ASN A 2 21.30 -25.79 8.55
CA ASN A 2 21.01 -24.48 7.94
C ASN A 2 22.30 -23.74 7.54
N SER A 3 23.43 -24.46 7.49
CA SER A 3 24.72 -23.89 7.13
C SER A 3 24.83 -23.70 5.62
N ILE A 4 25.28 -22.51 5.20
CA ILE A 4 25.61 -22.22 3.81
C ILE A 4 27.03 -22.76 3.54
N PRO A 5 27.25 -23.54 2.46
CA PRO A 5 28.60 -23.97 2.09
C PRO A 5 29.48 -22.76 1.77
N PRO A 6 30.78 -22.79 2.15
CA PRO A 6 31.67 -21.69 1.86
C PRO A 6 31.81 -21.48 0.34
N PRO A 7 32.06 -20.24 -0.12
CA PRO A 7 32.34 -19.98 -1.54
C PRO A 7 33.53 -20.81 -2.02
N ILE A 8 33.37 -21.55 -3.11
CA ILE A 8 34.48 -22.24 -3.81
C ILE A 8 35.01 -21.36 -4.94
N GLU A 9 36.26 -21.58 -5.35
CA GLU A 9 36.94 -20.83 -6.42
C GLU A 9 36.08 -20.64 -7.69
N PRO A 10 36.15 -19.48 -8.37
CA PRO A 10 35.37 -19.24 -9.57
C PRO A 10 35.71 -20.24 -10.67
N GLY A 11 34.75 -20.51 -11.56
CA GLY A 11 34.98 -21.38 -12.71
C GLY A 11 36.08 -20.84 -13.62
N THR A 12 37.04 -21.70 -13.98
CA THR A 12 38.21 -21.34 -14.80
C THR A 12 38.03 -21.67 -16.29
N VAL A 13 37.05 -22.49 -16.63
CA VAL A 13 36.76 -22.88 -18.02
C VAL A 13 36.24 -21.67 -18.79
N LYS A 14 37.01 -21.19 -19.77
CA LYS A 14 36.61 -20.06 -20.63
C LYS A 14 37.09 -20.27 -22.06
N LYS A 15 36.24 -19.88 -23.02
CA LYS A 15 36.62 -19.72 -24.44
C LYS A 15 37.14 -18.30 -24.73
N GLY A 16 36.74 -17.32 -23.93
CA GLY A 16 37.10 -15.92 -24.03
C GLY A 16 36.51 -15.13 -22.86
N THR A 17 36.75 -13.81 -22.84
CA THR A 17 36.21 -12.88 -21.84
C THR A 17 35.27 -11.89 -22.50
N VAL A 18 34.15 -11.58 -21.84
CA VAL A 18 33.18 -10.60 -22.31
C VAL A 18 32.88 -9.65 -21.15
N GLU A 19 32.87 -8.35 -21.44
CA GLU A 19 32.41 -7.34 -20.49
C GLU A 19 30.88 -7.30 -20.47
N LEU A 20 30.30 -7.38 -19.28
CA LEU A 20 28.86 -7.39 -19.08
C LEU A 20 28.44 -6.13 -18.32
N GLN A 21 27.31 -5.56 -18.74
CA GLN A 21 26.59 -4.58 -17.96
C GLN A 21 25.50 -5.29 -17.16
N THR A 22 25.33 -4.87 -15.91
CA THR A 22 24.30 -5.40 -15.01
C THR A 22 23.42 -4.27 -14.51
N ASN A 23 22.27 -4.61 -13.97
CA ASN A 23 21.38 -3.68 -13.29
C ASN A 23 21.68 -3.56 -11.78
N LEU A 24 22.89 -3.94 -11.36
CA LEU A 24 23.36 -3.85 -9.99
C LEU A 24 24.23 -2.60 -9.83
N PHE A 25 23.82 -1.73 -8.90
CA PHE A 25 24.52 -0.49 -8.59
C PHE A 25 25.15 -0.60 -7.20
N GLY A 26 26.48 -0.73 -7.14
CA GLY A 26 27.21 -0.85 -5.88
C GLY A 26 27.04 0.38 -4.99
N ILE A 27 26.79 0.16 -3.69
CA ILE A 27 26.67 1.24 -2.71
C ILE A 27 27.98 1.35 -1.95
N LYS A 28 28.63 2.52 -2.07
CA LYS A 28 29.81 2.85 -1.28
C LYS A 28 29.39 3.43 0.07
N MET A 29 29.85 2.81 1.15
CA MET A 29 29.70 3.33 2.51
C MET A 29 31.00 4.03 2.89
N GLU A 30 30.98 5.35 3.02
CA GLU A 30 32.19 6.13 3.35
C GLU A 30 32.57 6.04 4.82
N GLN A 31 31.58 5.89 5.69
CA GLN A 31 31.75 5.84 7.13
C GLN A 31 30.98 4.66 7.71
N ASP A 32 31.58 4.01 8.70
CA ASP A 32 30.88 2.99 9.48
C ASP A 32 30.20 3.63 10.68
N ILE A 33 28.88 3.78 10.58
CA ILE A 33 28.04 4.43 11.58
C ILE A 33 27.27 3.40 12.41
N VAL A 34 26.90 3.78 13.63
CA VAL A 34 25.96 3.01 14.45
C VAL A 34 24.55 3.43 14.06
N ILE A 35 23.67 2.44 13.90
CA ILE A 35 22.27 2.60 13.56
C ILE A 35 21.45 2.07 14.73
N PHE A 36 20.52 2.88 15.21
CA PHE A 36 19.58 2.52 16.26
C PHE A 36 18.19 2.29 15.66
N LYS A 37 17.50 1.25 16.09
CA LYS A 37 16.22 0.78 15.56
C LYS A 37 15.12 0.92 16.61
N TYR A 38 13.98 1.45 16.20
CA TYR A 38 12.83 1.71 17.06
C TYR A 38 11.57 1.12 16.47
N ASP A 39 10.73 0.55 17.33
CA ASP A 39 9.37 0.18 16.96
C ASP A 39 8.49 1.44 16.97
N VAL A 40 7.70 1.59 15.91
CA VAL A 40 6.75 2.70 15.75
C VAL A 40 5.33 2.16 15.71
N VAL A 41 4.46 2.74 16.53
CA VAL A 41 3.02 2.50 16.49
C VAL A 41 2.32 3.80 16.16
N ILE A 42 1.49 3.78 15.12
CA ILE A 42 0.67 4.93 14.73
C ILE A 42 -0.78 4.49 14.71
N GLY A 43 -1.64 5.19 15.41
CA GLY A 43 -3.06 4.85 15.43
C GLY A 43 -3.92 5.89 16.13
N SER A 44 -5.20 5.58 16.29
CA SER A 44 -6.13 6.46 16.95
C SER A 44 -7.14 5.65 17.75
N ASP A 45 -7.43 6.08 18.98
CA ASP A 45 -8.51 5.53 19.78
C ASP A 45 -9.85 6.16 19.39
N THR A 46 -10.81 5.31 19.01
CA THR A 46 -12.18 5.75 18.69
C THR A 46 -13.14 5.59 19.89
N GLY A 47 -12.62 5.40 21.10
CA GLY A 47 -13.36 5.11 22.34
C GLY A 47 -13.95 3.70 22.43
N LYS A 48 -14.01 2.97 21.30
CA LYS A 48 -14.44 1.57 21.22
C LYS A 48 -13.28 0.61 20.96
N LYS A 49 -12.26 1.10 20.25
CA LYS A 49 -11.07 0.35 19.87
C LYS A 49 -9.97 1.30 19.42
N PHE A 50 -8.74 0.86 19.61
CA PHE A 50 -7.59 1.46 18.96
C PHE A 50 -7.48 0.97 17.51
N ILE A 51 -7.41 1.90 16.57
CA ILE A 51 -7.19 1.61 15.15
C ILE A 51 -5.72 1.82 14.84
N ASP A 52 -4.99 0.71 14.74
CA ASP A 52 -3.59 0.67 14.36
C ASP A 52 -3.43 0.84 12.83
N PHE A 53 -2.80 1.95 12.44
CA PHE A 53 -2.45 2.26 11.05
C PHE A 53 -1.12 1.65 10.62
N SER A 54 -0.18 1.39 11.53
CA SER A 54 1.12 0.78 11.20
C SER A 54 1.05 -0.72 10.97
N LYS A 55 -0.07 -1.37 11.30
CA LYS A 55 -0.33 -2.78 11.01
C LYS A 55 -0.31 -3.09 9.51
N LYS A 56 0.32 -4.21 9.15
CA LYS A 56 0.32 -4.75 7.78
C LYS A 56 -1.11 -4.96 7.25
N GLY A 57 -1.36 -4.47 6.05
CA GLY A 57 -2.60 -4.70 5.30
C GLY A 57 -2.50 -5.91 4.37
N MET A 58 -3.65 -6.43 3.93
CA MET A 58 -3.73 -7.58 3.02
C MET A 58 -3.96 -7.18 1.56
N SER A 59 -4.56 -6.01 1.30
CA SER A 59 -4.84 -5.50 -0.04
C SER A 59 -3.96 -4.29 -0.38
N ASP A 60 -3.72 -4.09 -1.67
CA ASP A 60 -2.95 -2.97 -2.21
C ASP A 60 -3.43 -1.62 -1.69
N PHE A 61 -4.73 -1.38 -1.78
CA PHE A 61 -5.37 -0.14 -1.32
C PHE A 61 -5.12 0.09 0.18
N ILE A 62 -5.39 -0.90 1.04
CA ILE A 62 -5.21 -0.75 2.49
C ILE A 62 -3.74 -0.47 2.82
N VAL A 63 -2.81 -1.19 2.19
CA VAL A 63 -1.38 -1.00 2.43
C VAL A 63 -0.94 0.41 2.00
N SER A 64 -1.33 0.85 0.80
CA SER A 64 -0.96 2.18 0.30
C SER A 64 -1.55 3.31 1.14
N GLU A 65 -2.83 3.20 1.53
CA GLU A 65 -3.50 4.23 2.32
C GLU A 65 -2.94 4.33 3.74
N ARG A 66 -2.69 3.19 4.40
CA ARG A 66 -2.05 3.16 5.71
C ARG A 66 -0.67 3.78 5.66
N LYS A 67 0.14 3.40 4.67
CA LYS A 67 1.50 3.95 4.51
C LYS A 67 1.49 5.46 4.30
N LYS A 68 0.57 5.99 3.47
CA LYS A 68 0.37 7.44 3.30
C LYS A 68 0.05 8.13 4.63
N LYS A 69 -0.92 7.60 5.38
CA LYS A 69 -1.30 8.14 6.70
C LYS A 69 -0.14 8.10 7.68
N CYS A 70 0.56 6.97 7.76
CA CYS A 70 1.72 6.80 8.63
C CYS A 70 2.85 7.77 8.31
N VAL A 71 3.21 7.94 7.03
CA VAL A 71 4.24 8.90 6.61
C VAL A 71 3.82 10.34 6.91
N SER A 72 2.55 10.67 6.69
CA SER A 72 2.00 12.00 6.98
C SER A 72 2.05 12.30 8.48
N VAL A 73 1.58 11.38 9.32
CA VAL A 73 1.66 11.49 10.78
C VAL A 73 3.10 11.60 11.25
N PHE A 74 4.00 10.76 10.74
CA PHE A 74 5.41 10.78 11.11
C PHE A 74 6.04 12.15 10.85
N ARG A 75 5.77 12.77 9.68
CA ARG A 75 6.30 14.09 9.34
C ARG A 75 5.87 15.18 10.31
N THR A 76 4.62 15.14 10.75
CA THR A 76 4.07 16.12 11.70
C THR A 76 4.53 15.84 13.12
N ALA A 77 4.43 14.58 13.57
CA ALA A 77 4.69 14.20 14.96
C ALA A 77 6.18 14.21 15.34
N ILE A 78 7.08 13.89 14.41
CA ILE A 78 8.51 13.77 14.72
C ILE A 78 9.11 15.09 15.22
N GLN A 79 8.60 16.23 14.73
CA GLN A 79 9.05 17.56 15.13
C GLN A 79 8.52 17.97 16.51
N GLU A 80 7.44 17.35 16.97
CA GLU A 80 6.84 17.59 18.29
C GLU A 80 7.39 16.63 19.36
N ALA A 81 8.12 15.59 18.96
CA ALA A 81 8.78 14.68 19.87
C ALA A 81 9.89 15.39 20.66
N GLN A 82 10.01 15.09 21.95
CA GLN A 82 10.99 15.70 22.85
C GLN A 82 12.41 15.28 22.52
N PHE A 83 12.57 14.07 21.97
CA PHE A 83 13.84 13.58 21.44
C PHE A 83 14.21 14.18 20.08
N TYR A 84 13.34 15.02 19.48
CA TYR A 84 13.65 15.69 18.23
C TYR A 84 14.89 16.57 18.37
N ARG A 85 15.80 16.47 17.40
CA ARG A 85 16.98 17.31 17.28
C ARG A 85 17.13 17.72 15.82
N GLU A 86 17.23 19.01 15.59
CA GLU A 86 17.49 19.55 14.27
C GLU A 86 18.81 19.00 13.70
N GLY A 87 18.82 18.67 12.41
CA GLY A 87 19.97 18.06 11.73
C GLY A 87 20.14 16.56 11.97
N ARG A 88 19.42 15.94 12.92
CA ARG A 88 19.45 14.48 13.11
C ARG A 88 18.66 13.78 12.00
N VAL A 89 19.19 12.64 11.55
CA VAL A 89 18.54 11.81 10.54
C VAL A 89 17.53 10.85 11.19
N TYR A 90 16.27 10.93 10.76
CA TYR A 90 15.20 10.02 11.13
C TYR A 90 14.69 9.31 9.88
N VAL A 91 14.89 7.99 9.81
CA VAL A 91 14.51 7.17 8.66
C VAL A 91 13.33 6.29 9.05
N TYR A 92 12.22 6.37 8.31
CA TYR A 92 11.00 5.64 8.63
C TYR A 92 10.52 4.80 7.44
N ASP A 93 10.11 3.56 7.70
CA ASP A 93 9.66 2.62 6.66
C ASP A 93 8.22 2.85 6.17
N GLY A 94 7.50 3.78 6.80
CA GLY A 94 6.09 4.05 6.53
C GLY A 94 5.14 3.01 7.14
N GLN A 95 5.63 2.15 8.03
CA GLN A 95 4.84 1.18 8.80
C GLN A 95 5.27 1.20 10.27
N SER A 96 6.17 0.34 10.69
CA SER A 96 6.39 0.06 12.12
C SER A 96 7.83 0.20 12.57
N ILE A 97 8.75 0.65 11.71
CA ILE A 97 10.17 0.71 12.04
C ILE A 97 10.74 2.07 11.68
N MET A 98 11.40 2.68 12.66
CA MET A 98 12.21 3.88 12.49
C MET A 98 13.66 3.60 12.83
N TYR A 99 14.58 4.27 12.15
CA TYR A 99 16.00 4.25 12.43
C TYR A 99 16.54 5.65 12.68
N THR A 100 17.58 5.73 13.51
CA THR A 100 18.39 6.95 13.72
C THR A 100 19.87 6.60 13.73
N THR A 101 20.73 7.59 13.49
CA THR A 101 22.21 7.47 13.55
C THR A 101 22.78 7.77 14.94
N GLU A 102 21.94 8.22 15.85
CA GLU A 102 22.27 8.51 17.24
C GLU A 102 21.15 8.00 18.14
N ARG A 103 21.51 7.47 19.31
CA ARG A 103 20.53 6.93 20.25
C ARG A 103 19.57 8.04 20.71
N ILE A 104 18.28 7.74 20.65
CA ILE A 104 17.23 8.53 21.29
C ILE A 104 17.36 8.39 22.81
N ILE A 105 17.34 9.53 23.50
CA ILE A 105 17.28 9.58 24.96
C ILE A 105 15.84 9.88 25.35
N PHE A 106 15.14 8.86 25.86
CA PHE A 106 13.78 9.00 26.37
C PHE A 106 13.78 9.60 27.78
N ARG A 107 12.71 10.33 28.14
CA ARG A 107 12.54 10.89 29.50
C ARG A 107 12.56 9.84 30.60
N SER A 108 11.99 8.66 30.33
CA SER A 108 11.95 7.55 31.27
C SER A 108 12.93 6.46 30.80
N PRO A 109 14.06 6.26 31.49
CA PRO A 109 14.98 5.18 31.16
C PRO A 109 14.37 3.79 31.42
N SER A 110 13.44 3.68 32.39
CA SER A 110 12.77 2.42 32.73
C SER A 110 11.66 2.04 31.76
N LYS A 111 11.15 2.99 30.98
CA LYS A 111 10.20 2.79 29.89
C LYS A 111 10.65 3.63 28.70
N PRO A 112 11.56 3.11 27.85
CA PRO A 112 12.15 3.86 26.75
C PRO A 112 11.16 3.99 25.59
N THR A 113 10.10 4.78 25.84
CA THR A 113 8.98 5.03 24.96
C THR A 113 8.58 6.48 25.06
N GLU A 114 8.11 7.04 23.96
CA GLU A 114 7.49 8.36 23.92
C GLU A 114 6.26 8.29 23.01
N THR A 115 5.19 8.96 23.41
CA THR A 115 3.97 9.12 22.61
C THR A 115 3.71 10.59 22.39
N VAL A 116 3.57 10.98 21.13
CA VAL A 116 3.13 12.31 20.70
C VAL A 116 1.67 12.18 20.25
N ILE A 117 0.82 13.08 20.73
CA ILE A 117 -0.59 13.14 20.34
C ILE A 117 -0.77 14.39 19.48
N ILE A 118 -1.22 14.20 18.25
CA ILE A 118 -1.46 15.29 17.30
C ILE A 118 -2.90 15.27 16.81
N GLU A 119 -3.41 16.42 16.39
CA GLU A 119 -4.73 16.50 15.75
C GLU A 119 -4.72 15.75 14.41
N GLY A 120 -5.75 14.93 14.17
CA GLY A 120 -5.82 14.11 12.96
C GLY A 120 -5.87 14.95 11.69
N ALA A 121 -6.56 16.10 11.70
CA ALA A 121 -6.58 17.03 10.58
C ALA A 121 -5.19 17.60 10.25
N LYS A 122 -4.43 18.02 11.27
CA LYS A 122 -3.03 18.49 11.12
C LYS A 122 -2.10 17.41 10.56
N ALA A 123 -2.40 16.15 10.86
CA ALA A 123 -1.65 14.99 10.39
C ALA A 123 -2.08 14.48 9.00
N GLY A 124 -3.09 15.07 8.36
CA GLY A 124 -3.66 14.56 7.11
C GLY A 124 -4.45 13.25 7.28
N VAL A 125 -4.92 12.96 8.49
CA VAL A 125 -5.71 11.77 8.83
C VAL A 125 -7.14 12.20 9.16
N GLU A 126 -7.89 12.56 8.12
CA GLU A 126 -9.27 12.99 8.26
C GLU A 126 -10.18 11.91 8.89
N GLY A 127 -11.17 12.37 9.66
CA GLY A 127 -12.13 11.49 10.34
C GLY A 127 -11.69 11.04 11.74
N PHE A 128 -10.50 11.44 12.19
CA PHE A 128 -10.00 11.21 13.54
C PHE A 128 -9.69 12.55 14.21
N ASN A 129 -10.13 12.72 15.46
CA ASN A 129 -9.85 13.95 16.21
C ASN A 129 -8.37 14.01 16.60
N PHE A 130 -7.83 12.91 17.11
CA PHE A 130 -6.45 12.78 17.54
C PHE A 130 -5.82 11.50 17.00
N VAL A 131 -4.52 11.57 16.73
CA VAL A 131 -3.70 10.44 16.31
C VAL A 131 -2.49 10.37 17.23
N GLU A 132 -2.19 9.16 17.68
CA GLU A 132 -1.04 8.85 18.52
C GLU A 132 0.11 8.36 17.65
N PHE A 133 1.29 8.93 17.87
CA PHE A 133 2.56 8.51 17.32
C PHE A 133 3.45 8.04 18.49
N THR A 134 3.67 6.74 18.59
CA THR A 134 4.48 6.14 19.65
C THR A 134 5.77 5.57 19.09
N VAL A 135 6.89 5.92 19.71
CA VAL A 135 8.23 5.39 19.42
C VAL A 135 8.76 4.70 20.66
N LYS A 136 9.26 3.47 20.53
CA LYS A 136 9.92 2.72 21.61
C LYS A 136 11.15 1.97 21.11
N GLU A 137 12.09 1.68 22.00
CA GLU A 137 13.21 0.77 21.66
C GLU A 137 12.65 -0.58 21.18
N CYS A 138 13.21 -1.13 20.11
CA CYS A 138 12.63 -2.32 19.50
C CYS A 138 12.76 -3.54 20.42
N GLU A 139 11.68 -4.30 20.56
CA GLU A 139 11.65 -5.49 21.43
C GLU A 139 12.18 -6.74 20.70
N LYS A 140 12.15 -6.73 19.35
CA LYS A 140 12.49 -7.88 18.50
C LYS A 140 13.70 -7.61 17.61
N GLY A 141 14.70 -8.48 17.73
CA GLY A 141 15.96 -8.41 16.99
C GLY A 141 16.93 -7.41 17.63
N SER A 142 17.94 -7.00 16.87
CA SER A 142 18.97 -6.08 17.36
C SER A 142 18.46 -4.64 17.42
N PHE A 143 18.49 -4.05 18.61
CA PHE A 143 18.20 -2.63 18.84
C PHE A 143 19.20 -1.71 18.14
N GLN A 144 20.46 -2.13 18.08
CA GLN A 144 21.52 -1.40 17.41
C GLN A 144 22.31 -2.33 16.50
N CYS A 145 22.79 -1.80 15.38
CA CYS A 145 23.75 -2.47 14.51
C CYS A 145 24.72 -1.44 13.93
N ARG A 146 25.88 -1.90 13.45
CA ARG A 146 26.78 -1.07 12.65
C ARG A 146 26.43 -1.20 11.18
N LEU A 147 26.64 -0.14 10.41
CA LEU A 147 26.44 -0.20 8.96
C LEU A 147 27.37 -1.23 8.31
N SER A 148 28.59 -1.40 8.83
CA SER A 148 29.54 -2.46 8.42
C SER A 148 29.07 -3.88 8.71
N ASP A 149 28.07 -4.08 9.58
CA ASP A 149 27.50 -5.41 9.84
C ASP A 149 26.86 -6.01 8.58
N ILE A 150 26.55 -5.19 7.57
CA ILE A 150 26.12 -5.67 6.25
C ILE A 150 27.11 -6.64 5.59
N ARG A 151 28.39 -6.53 5.96
CA ARG A 151 29.47 -7.38 5.44
C ARG A 151 29.53 -8.74 6.12
N LYS A 152 28.86 -8.89 7.27
CA LYS A 152 28.85 -10.13 8.04
C LYS A 152 27.87 -11.10 7.39
N VAL A 153 28.39 -12.04 6.61
CA VAL A 153 27.60 -13.18 6.13
C VAL A 153 27.55 -14.22 7.24
N SER A 154 26.39 -14.37 7.90
CA SER A 154 26.19 -15.49 8.82
C SER A 154 26.11 -16.79 8.01
N PRO A 155 26.90 -17.82 8.32
CA PRO A 155 26.75 -19.14 7.70
C PRO A 155 25.41 -19.78 8.06
N ASP A 156 24.78 -19.38 9.16
CA ASP A 156 23.42 -19.78 9.54
C ASP A 156 22.41 -18.71 9.10
N ILE A 157 21.56 -19.07 8.14
CA ILE A 157 20.53 -18.18 7.58
C ILE A 157 19.57 -17.66 8.66
N MET A 158 19.27 -18.49 9.66
CA MET A 158 18.30 -18.15 10.72
C MET A 158 18.87 -17.19 11.76
N LYS A 159 20.20 -17.09 11.86
CA LYS A 159 20.90 -16.18 12.78
C LYS A 159 21.42 -14.91 12.11
N ALA A 160 21.22 -14.76 10.80
CA ALA A 160 21.68 -13.60 10.05
C ALA A 160 20.89 -12.34 10.46
N ASP A 161 21.53 -11.41 11.16
CA ASP A 161 20.97 -10.07 11.41
C ASP A 161 20.89 -9.28 10.11
N ARG A 162 19.67 -8.92 9.70
CA ARG A 162 19.41 -8.16 8.47
C ARG A 162 19.15 -6.68 8.72
N SER A 163 19.36 -6.19 9.94
CA SER A 163 19.02 -4.82 10.32
C SER A 163 19.76 -3.77 9.48
N ALA A 164 21.05 -3.95 9.23
CA ALA A 164 21.83 -3.05 8.37
C ALA A 164 21.36 -3.08 6.89
N VAL A 165 21.05 -4.27 6.35
CA VAL A 165 20.49 -4.41 5.00
C VAL A 165 19.13 -3.73 4.89
N GLN A 166 18.27 -3.91 5.90
CA GLN A 166 16.95 -3.30 5.96
C GLN A 166 17.05 -1.77 6.07
N PHE A 167 17.98 -1.26 6.87
CA PHE A 167 18.25 0.18 6.96
C PHE A 167 18.60 0.76 5.58
N VAL A 168 19.54 0.14 4.86
CA VAL A 168 19.90 0.55 3.49
C VAL A 168 18.71 0.48 2.54
N ASP A 169 17.87 -0.55 2.65
CA ASP A 169 16.66 -0.69 1.84
C ASP A 169 15.64 0.44 2.09
N VAL A 170 15.44 0.82 3.36
CA VAL A 170 14.52 1.91 3.73
C VAL A 170 15.08 3.27 3.30
N VAL A 171 16.35 3.56 3.59
CA VAL A 171 17.00 4.83 3.18
C VAL A 171 16.90 5.03 1.68
N THR A 172 17.20 3.99 0.89
CA THR A 172 17.13 4.07 -0.59
C THR A 172 15.70 4.12 -1.14
N SER A 173 14.68 3.83 -0.32
CA SER A 173 13.26 3.99 -0.67
C SER A 173 12.64 5.30 -0.17
N MET A 174 13.35 6.02 0.69
CA MET A 174 12.77 7.08 1.52
C MET A 174 12.19 8.22 0.69
N ASN A 175 12.83 8.60 -0.42
CA ASN A 175 12.29 9.62 -1.31
C ASN A 175 10.92 9.23 -1.89
N ALA A 176 10.74 7.98 -2.32
CA ALA A 176 9.46 7.50 -2.84
C ALA A 176 8.39 7.38 -1.73
N LEU A 177 8.79 6.98 -0.53
CA LEU A 177 7.89 6.93 0.63
C LEU A 177 7.40 8.33 1.03
N TRP A 178 8.28 9.31 1.00
CA TRP A 178 7.97 10.69 1.35
C TRP A 178 7.09 11.37 0.30
N ASN A 179 7.33 11.13 -0.97
CA ASN A 179 6.52 11.72 -2.04
C ASN A 179 5.38 10.78 -2.44
N SER A 180 4.52 10.43 -1.46
CA SER A 180 3.45 9.44 -1.63
C SER A 180 2.27 9.91 -2.50
N ASP A 181 2.22 11.21 -2.79
CA ASP A 181 1.41 11.84 -3.82
C ASP A 181 1.96 11.54 -5.23
N ARG A 182 3.28 11.46 -5.39
CA ARG A 182 3.96 11.15 -6.66
C ARG A 182 4.14 9.65 -6.89
N PHE A 183 4.44 8.88 -5.86
CA PHE A 183 4.77 7.45 -5.96
C PHE A 183 3.94 6.59 -5.00
N THR A 184 3.65 5.35 -5.42
CA THR A 184 3.15 4.30 -4.54
C THR A 184 4.22 3.21 -4.39
N VAL A 185 4.58 2.90 -3.15
CA VAL A 185 5.55 1.85 -2.78
C VAL A 185 4.80 0.63 -2.26
N PHE A 186 4.78 -0.44 -3.05
CA PHE A 186 4.22 -1.74 -2.68
C PHE A 186 5.27 -2.61 -1.97
N ALA A 187 4.83 -3.76 -1.48
CA ALA A 187 5.71 -4.77 -0.91
C ALA A 187 6.82 -5.19 -1.89
N ASN A 188 7.95 -5.64 -1.33
CA ASN A 188 9.13 -6.13 -2.06
C ASN A 188 9.76 -5.06 -2.97
N GLY A 189 9.77 -3.79 -2.55
CA GLY A 189 10.47 -2.71 -3.23
C GLY A 189 9.91 -2.33 -4.60
N LYS A 190 8.65 -2.69 -4.89
CA LYS A 190 7.98 -2.31 -6.13
C LYS A 190 7.46 -0.89 -6.04
N ILE A 191 7.88 -0.02 -6.94
CA ILE A 191 7.58 1.41 -6.93
C ILE A 191 6.95 1.80 -8.26
N PHE A 192 5.81 2.50 -8.21
CA PHE A 192 5.10 3.00 -9.38
C PHE A 192 4.75 4.46 -9.20
N PRO A 193 4.83 5.29 -10.25
CA PRO A 193 4.35 6.66 -10.20
C PRO A 193 2.83 6.69 -10.24
N ASN A 194 2.24 7.55 -9.41
CA ASN A 194 0.80 7.84 -9.40
C ASN A 194 0.40 8.71 -10.59
N ARG A 195 1.36 9.49 -11.11
CA ARG A 195 1.25 10.37 -12.27
C ARG A 195 2.40 10.07 -13.25
N PRO A 196 2.32 8.96 -14.01
CA PRO A 196 3.40 8.56 -14.93
C PRO A 196 3.73 9.65 -15.96
N ASP A 197 2.75 10.46 -16.34
CA ASP A 197 2.88 11.63 -17.22
C ASP A 197 3.90 12.66 -16.69
N LEU A 198 3.86 12.94 -15.38
CA LEU A 198 4.78 13.90 -14.75
C LEU A 198 6.20 13.36 -14.60
N GLU A 199 6.37 12.03 -14.66
CA GLU A 199 7.67 11.36 -14.62
C GLU A 199 8.21 11.04 -16.03
N ASN A 200 7.61 11.62 -17.08
CA ASN A 200 7.93 11.38 -18.50
C ASN A 200 7.81 9.89 -18.91
N LEU A 201 6.91 9.14 -18.27
CA LEU A 201 6.67 7.74 -18.56
C LEU A 201 5.36 7.56 -19.33
N LYS A 202 5.43 6.79 -20.43
CA LYS A 202 4.26 6.44 -21.23
C LYS A 202 3.56 5.21 -20.64
N THR A 203 2.26 5.32 -20.45
CA THR A 203 1.37 4.20 -20.11
C THR A 203 0.77 3.59 -21.37
N VAL A 204 0.29 2.35 -21.25
CA VAL A 204 -0.42 1.68 -22.36
C VAL A 204 -1.86 1.39 -21.93
N PRO A 205 -2.86 2.03 -22.55
CA PRO A 205 -4.27 1.72 -22.28
C PRO A 205 -4.58 0.25 -22.55
N MET A 206 -5.39 -0.34 -21.67
CA MET A 206 -5.92 -1.69 -21.82
C MET A 206 -7.45 -1.64 -21.88
N LYS A 207 -8.07 -2.74 -22.31
CA LYS A 207 -9.54 -2.86 -22.30
C LYS A 207 -10.07 -2.87 -20.85
N GLU A 208 -11.38 -2.66 -20.70
CA GLU A 208 -12.10 -2.83 -19.43
C GLU A 208 -11.61 -1.88 -18.31
N GLY A 209 -11.26 -0.64 -18.67
CA GLY A 209 -10.84 0.37 -17.70
C GLY A 209 -9.56 0.01 -16.95
N LYS A 210 -8.57 -0.50 -17.69
CA LYS A 210 -7.26 -0.89 -17.16
C LYS A 210 -6.17 -0.13 -17.89
N VAL A 211 -5.01 0.00 -17.25
CA VAL A 211 -3.83 0.66 -17.84
C VAL A 211 -2.57 -0.06 -17.41
N MET A 212 -1.66 -0.31 -18.36
CA MET A 212 -0.32 -0.79 -18.06
C MET A 212 0.57 0.38 -17.68
N VAL A 213 1.14 0.33 -16.48
CA VAL A 213 1.99 1.39 -15.92
C VAL A 213 3.42 0.86 -15.77
N PRO A 214 4.43 1.56 -16.33
CA PRO A 214 5.82 1.25 -16.05
C PRO A 214 6.17 1.64 -14.61
N GLY A 215 6.99 0.82 -13.97
CA GLY A 215 7.53 1.07 -12.65
C GLY A 215 8.87 0.37 -12.48
N LEU A 216 9.30 0.20 -11.24
CA LEU A 216 10.55 -0.48 -10.94
C LEU A 216 10.41 -1.45 -9.77
N SER A 217 11.27 -2.47 -9.75
CA SER A 217 11.53 -3.32 -8.60
C SER A 217 12.90 -2.97 -8.05
N LYS A 218 12.96 -2.60 -6.78
CA LYS A 218 14.20 -2.35 -6.06
C LYS A 218 14.46 -3.47 -5.06
N SER A 219 15.69 -3.95 -4.98
CA SER A 219 16.12 -4.80 -3.87
C SER A 219 17.58 -4.55 -3.52
N ILE A 220 17.95 -4.80 -2.25
CA ILE A 220 19.35 -4.80 -1.83
C ILE A 220 19.89 -6.22 -2.01
N LYS A 221 20.99 -6.34 -2.76
CA LYS A 221 21.75 -7.58 -2.96
C LYS A 221 23.12 -7.44 -2.31
N LEU A 222 23.60 -8.53 -1.74
CA LEU A 222 24.96 -8.63 -1.21
C LEU A 222 25.84 -9.27 -2.28
N ILE A 223 26.89 -8.57 -2.70
CA ILE A 223 27.83 -9.00 -3.75
C ILE A 223 29.27 -8.91 -3.24
N GLU A 224 30.21 -9.63 -3.85
CA GLU A 224 31.65 -9.52 -3.50
C GLU A 224 32.18 -8.09 -3.68
N GLY A 225 31.78 -7.46 -4.79
CA GLY A 225 32.16 -6.09 -5.12
C GLY A 225 33.63 -5.94 -5.50
N PRO A 226 34.16 -4.71 -5.54
CA PRO A 226 35.52 -4.43 -6.01
C PRO A 226 36.63 -5.03 -5.15
N ASN A 227 36.34 -5.34 -3.88
CA ASN A 227 37.31 -5.91 -2.95
C ASN A 227 37.43 -7.44 -3.09
N GLY A 228 36.67 -8.05 -4.00
CA GLY A 228 36.78 -9.47 -4.33
C GLY A 228 36.22 -10.42 -3.27
N ARG A 229 36.61 -11.68 -3.37
CA ARG A 229 36.06 -12.80 -2.59
C ARG A 229 36.18 -12.58 -1.07
N ALA A 230 35.25 -13.17 -0.33
CA ALA A 230 35.10 -13.03 1.13
C ALA A 230 34.80 -11.61 1.63
N ASN A 231 34.73 -10.62 0.74
CA ASN A 231 34.12 -9.34 1.02
C ASN A 231 32.65 -9.38 0.63
N THR A 232 31.88 -8.50 1.26
CA THR A 232 30.48 -8.32 0.93
C THR A 232 30.18 -6.84 0.90
N CYS A 233 29.62 -6.41 -0.21
CA CYS A 233 29.22 -5.04 -0.48
C CYS A 233 27.73 -5.07 -0.86
N PRO A 234 26.91 -4.16 -0.32
CA PRO A 234 25.56 -3.97 -0.85
C PRO A 234 25.59 -3.41 -2.28
N ALA A 235 24.67 -3.87 -3.08
CA ALA A 235 24.28 -3.27 -4.34
C ALA A 235 22.77 -3.11 -4.39
N ILE A 236 22.31 -2.03 -5.03
CA ILE A 236 20.90 -1.86 -5.37
C ILE A 236 20.69 -2.58 -6.71
N ALA A 237 19.84 -3.59 -6.72
CA ALA A 237 19.31 -4.17 -7.94
C ALA A 237 18.05 -3.40 -8.35
N ILE A 238 18.03 -2.89 -9.58
CA ILE A 238 16.90 -2.14 -10.13
C ILE A 238 16.42 -2.85 -11.40
N ASP A 239 15.20 -3.37 -11.38
CA ASP A 239 14.56 -3.95 -12.56
C ASP A 239 13.40 -3.07 -13.01
N SER A 240 13.22 -2.90 -14.32
CA SER A 240 12.00 -2.29 -14.85
C SER A 240 10.83 -3.26 -14.74
N LEU A 241 9.68 -2.77 -14.29
CA LEU A 241 8.42 -3.51 -14.27
C LEU A 241 7.39 -2.84 -15.16
N LYS A 242 6.44 -3.63 -15.67
CA LYS A 242 5.19 -3.15 -16.23
C LYS A 242 4.06 -3.90 -15.55
N VAL A 243 3.12 -3.17 -14.95
CA VAL A 243 2.01 -3.78 -14.21
C VAL A 243 0.71 -3.11 -14.61
N ALA A 244 -0.34 -3.92 -14.79
CA ALA A 244 -1.67 -3.43 -15.06
C ALA A 244 -2.33 -2.91 -13.76
N PHE A 245 -2.96 -1.75 -13.85
CA PHE A 245 -3.72 -1.10 -12.79
C PHE A 245 -5.13 -0.79 -13.28
N HIS A 246 -6.08 -0.74 -12.34
CA HIS A 246 -7.41 -0.19 -12.60
C HIS A 246 -7.32 1.34 -12.69
N ILE A 247 -7.97 1.93 -13.69
CA ILE A 247 -8.04 3.39 -13.83
C ILE A 247 -9.05 3.99 -12.86
N LYS A 248 -8.91 5.29 -12.57
CA LYS A 248 -9.95 6.05 -11.87
C LYS A 248 -11.08 6.36 -12.85
N GLU A 249 -12.25 5.77 -12.63
CA GLU A 249 -13.47 5.92 -13.43
C GLU A 249 -14.69 5.63 -12.56
N LYS A 250 -15.91 5.98 -13.01
CA LYS A 250 -17.11 5.51 -12.31
C LYS A 250 -17.27 4.01 -12.49
N LEU A 251 -17.70 3.30 -11.45
CA LEU A 251 -17.87 1.85 -11.54
C LEU A 251 -18.93 1.46 -12.57
N ILE A 252 -19.96 2.30 -12.78
CA ILE A 252 -20.96 2.08 -13.84
C ILE A 252 -20.33 2.15 -15.24
N GLU A 253 -19.39 3.07 -15.47
CA GLU A 253 -18.68 3.20 -16.76
C GLU A 253 -17.81 1.97 -17.00
N LYS A 254 -17.12 1.49 -15.95
CA LYS A 254 -16.39 0.24 -15.99
C LYS A 254 -17.28 -0.95 -16.34
N ALA A 255 -18.48 -1.01 -15.75
CA ALA A 255 -19.43 -2.08 -15.96
C ALA A 255 -19.96 -2.13 -17.41
N MET A 256 -20.08 -0.97 -18.08
CA MET A 256 -20.47 -0.89 -19.49
C MET A 256 -19.48 -1.55 -20.44
N HIS A 257 -18.24 -1.84 -20.03
CA HIS A 257 -17.32 -2.66 -20.82
C HIS A 257 -17.69 -4.15 -20.83
N PHE A 258 -18.49 -4.60 -19.87
CA PHE A 258 -18.88 -5.99 -19.69
C PHE A 258 -20.35 -6.24 -20.04
N PHE A 259 -21.18 -5.20 -19.97
CA PHE A 259 -22.63 -5.31 -20.16
C PHE A 259 -23.04 -4.80 -21.53
N THR A 260 -23.75 -5.62 -22.29
CA THR A 260 -24.35 -5.23 -23.57
C THR A 260 -25.44 -4.18 -23.35
N ASN A 261 -26.23 -4.33 -22.28
CA ASN A 261 -27.22 -3.35 -21.83
C ASN A 261 -27.24 -3.31 -20.29
N VAL A 262 -26.77 -2.20 -19.72
CA VAL A 262 -26.66 -2.00 -18.27
C VAL A 262 -28.00 -2.03 -17.52
N HIS A 263 -29.13 -1.87 -18.22
CA HIS A 263 -30.47 -1.95 -17.64
C HIS A 263 -31.08 -3.35 -17.69
N ASN A 264 -30.44 -4.29 -18.40
CA ASN A 264 -30.91 -5.66 -18.56
C ASN A 264 -29.71 -6.60 -18.70
N CYS A 265 -28.94 -6.76 -17.62
CA CYS A 265 -27.76 -7.61 -17.58
C CYS A 265 -28.16 -9.08 -17.41
N THR A 266 -27.54 -9.95 -18.21
CA THR A 266 -27.65 -11.40 -18.03
C THR A 266 -26.85 -11.87 -16.80
N ALA A 267 -27.20 -13.04 -16.26
CA ALA A 267 -26.44 -13.63 -15.15
C ALA A 267 -24.96 -13.85 -15.50
N HIS A 268 -24.67 -14.27 -16.74
CA HIS A 268 -23.30 -14.49 -17.21
C HIS A 268 -22.48 -13.19 -17.27
N GLU A 269 -23.07 -12.10 -17.76
CA GLU A 269 -22.44 -10.78 -17.76
C GLU A 269 -22.12 -10.32 -16.34
N ILE A 270 -23.06 -10.48 -15.40
CA ILE A 270 -22.87 -10.16 -13.98
C ILE A 270 -21.74 -10.98 -13.37
N ASP A 271 -21.71 -12.29 -13.61
CA ASP A 271 -20.68 -13.19 -13.08
C ASP A 271 -19.29 -12.85 -13.66
N THR A 272 -19.22 -12.48 -14.94
CA THR A 272 -17.99 -12.04 -15.61
C THR A 272 -17.47 -10.71 -15.05
N PHE A 273 -18.37 -9.73 -14.89
CA PHE A 273 -18.02 -8.46 -14.27
C PHE A 273 -17.57 -8.65 -12.82
N HIS A 274 -18.28 -9.47 -12.05
CA HIS A 274 -17.90 -9.83 -10.68
C HIS A 274 -16.47 -10.36 -10.61
N ALA A 275 -16.09 -11.31 -11.46
CA ALA A 275 -14.71 -11.82 -11.51
C ALA A 275 -13.67 -10.71 -11.80
N ALA A 276 -14.03 -9.73 -12.63
CA ALA A 276 -13.16 -8.62 -13.00
C ALA A 276 -12.99 -7.55 -11.90
N VAL A 277 -13.95 -7.42 -10.97
CA VAL A 277 -13.96 -6.36 -9.94
C VAL A 277 -13.98 -6.84 -8.49
N TYR A 278 -14.05 -8.15 -8.24
CA TYR A 278 -14.01 -8.68 -6.88
C TYR A 278 -12.74 -8.24 -6.13
N GLY A 279 -12.90 -7.74 -4.91
CA GLY A 279 -11.84 -7.19 -4.06
C GLY A 279 -11.35 -5.80 -4.46
N LEU A 280 -11.94 -5.17 -5.48
CA LEU A 280 -11.60 -3.81 -5.88
C LEU A 280 -12.21 -2.80 -4.89
N TRP A 281 -11.43 -1.80 -4.50
CA TRP A 281 -11.90 -0.71 -3.66
C TRP A 281 -12.45 0.44 -4.50
N CYS A 282 -13.56 1.01 -4.03
CA CYS A 282 -14.21 2.18 -4.60
C CYS A 282 -14.42 3.27 -3.53
N HIS A 283 -14.60 4.51 -3.96
CA HIS A 283 -15.07 5.61 -3.12
C HIS A 283 -16.52 5.94 -3.44
N THR A 284 -17.34 6.15 -2.41
CA THR A 284 -18.69 6.70 -2.61
C THR A 284 -18.62 8.16 -3.04
N ASN A 285 -19.39 8.55 -4.05
CA ASN A 285 -19.38 9.93 -4.57
C ASN A 285 -20.68 10.72 -4.26
N HIS A 286 -21.62 10.13 -3.53
CA HIS A 286 -22.93 10.73 -3.19
C HIS A 286 -22.95 11.50 -1.86
N THR A 287 -21.83 11.51 -1.11
CA THR A 287 -21.71 12.25 0.15
C THR A 287 -20.49 13.16 0.13
N PRO A 288 -20.51 14.32 0.84
CA PRO A 288 -19.37 15.24 0.90
C PRO A 288 -18.08 14.60 1.41
N LYS A 289 -18.21 13.60 2.29
CA LYS A 289 -17.10 12.76 2.75
C LYS A 289 -17.19 11.38 2.08
N PRO A 290 -16.34 11.08 1.09
CA PRO A 290 -16.30 9.77 0.46
C PRO A 290 -15.96 8.68 1.48
N ARG A 291 -16.59 7.52 1.34
CA ARG A 291 -16.24 6.31 2.10
C ARG A 291 -15.60 5.30 1.16
N SER A 292 -14.62 4.58 1.66
CA SER A 292 -13.99 3.48 0.93
C SER A 292 -14.81 2.21 1.12
N VAL A 293 -15.17 1.58 0.00
CA VAL A 293 -16.05 0.40 -0.09
C VAL A 293 -15.31 -0.67 -0.88
N GLU A 294 -15.17 -1.87 -0.33
CA GLU A 294 -14.60 -3.03 -1.03
C GLU A 294 -15.71 -3.82 -1.72
N ILE A 295 -15.53 -4.15 -2.99
CA ILE A 295 -16.49 -4.97 -3.73
C ILE A 295 -16.35 -6.43 -3.26
N HIS A 296 -17.34 -6.90 -2.51
CA HIS A 296 -17.46 -8.30 -2.10
C HIS A 296 -18.31 -9.11 -3.09
N GLY A 297 -19.14 -8.45 -3.91
CA GLY A 297 -19.91 -9.13 -4.94
C GLY A 297 -20.76 -8.18 -5.76
N ILE A 298 -21.43 -8.72 -6.78
CA ILE A 298 -22.42 -8.01 -7.58
C ILE A 298 -23.77 -8.73 -7.43
N SER A 299 -24.79 -7.99 -6.99
CA SER A 299 -26.15 -8.51 -6.81
C SER A 299 -26.83 -8.70 -8.16
N ARG A 300 -27.69 -9.72 -8.26
CA ARG A 300 -28.59 -9.88 -9.41
C ARG A 300 -29.85 -9.00 -9.31
N ASP A 301 -30.12 -8.47 -8.11
CA ASP A 301 -31.17 -7.49 -7.90
C ASP A 301 -30.70 -6.08 -8.31
N ASN A 302 -31.66 -5.19 -8.58
CA ASN A 302 -31.41 -3.78 -8.91
C ASN A 302 -32.02 -2.84 -7.87
N ALA A 303 -31.80 -1.54 -8.03
CA ALA A 303 -32.25 -0.54 -7.05
C ALA A 303 -33.78 -0.42 -6.94
N GLN A 304 -34.54 -0.81 -7.97
CA GLN A 304 -36.00 -0.75 -7.96
C GLN A 304 -36.63 -1.99 -7.29
N THR A 305 -36.02 -3.16 -7.47
CA THR A 305 -36.57 -4.43 -6.97
C THR A 305 -36.10 -4.77 -5.56
N LYS A 306 -34.91 -4.32 -5.18
CA LYS A 306 -34.34 -4.61 -3.86
C LYS A 306 -34.80 -3.59 -2.83
N SER A 307 -35.42 -4.10 -1.76
CA SER A 307 -35.93 -3.29 -0.66
C SER A 307 -35.40 -3.78 0.69
N PHE A 308 -35.45 -2.89 1.68
CA PHE A 308 -35.11 -3.17 3.06
C PHE A 308 -36.01 -2.37 4.00
N GLU A 309 -36.07 -2.80 5.25
CA GLU A 309 -36.86 -2.12 6.27
C GLU A 309 -36.11 -0.89 6.80
N MET A 310 -36.76 0.28 6.77
CA MET A 310 -36.24 1.52 7.31
C MET A 310 -37.33 2.34 7.97
N THR A 311 -37.03 2.93 9.12
CA THR A 311 -37.83 4.00 9.71
C THR A 311 -37.46 5.32 9.04
N VAL A 312 -38.41 5.93 8.34
CA VAL A 312 -38.17 7.19 7.61
C VAL A 312 -38.13 8.35 8.61
N PRO A 313 -37.23 9.35 8.43
CA PRO A 313 -37.21 10.52 9.29
C PRO A 313 -38.60 11.19 9.33
N GLY A 314 -39.16 11.35 10.53
CA GLY A 314 -40.50 11.92 10.74
C GLY A 314 -41.64 10.90 10.80
N GLU A 315 -41.38 9.62 10.57
CA GLU A 315 -42.37 8.53 10.71
C GLU A 315 -42.02 7.64 11.90
N SER A 316 -43.03 7.28 12.72
CA SER A 316 -42.86 6.37 13.87
C SER A 316 -42.87 4.89 13.49
N THR A 317 -43.13 4.57 12.22
CA THR A 317 -43.27 3.19 11.73
C THR A 317 -42.16 2.84 10.75
N THR A 318 -41.69 1.61 10.82
CA THR A 318 -40.74 1.05 9.87
C THR A 318 -41.51 0.63 8.61
N ARG A 319 -41.01 1.01 7.44
CA ARG A 319 -41.61 0.59 6.16
C ARG A 319 -40.56 -0.07 5.27
N CYS A 320 -41.03 -0.90 4.33
CA CYS A 320 -40.19 -1.46 3.29
C CYS A 320 -39.89 -0.38 2.25
N VAL A 321 -38.62 -0.03 2.06
CA VAL A 321 -38.17 1.02 1.14
C VAL A 321 -37.23 0.41 0.11
N SER A 322 -37.46 0.68 -1.18
CA SER A 322 -36.53 0.26 -2.24
C SER A 322 -35.20 1.02 -2.12
N ILE A 323 -34.11 0.45 -2.65
CA ILE A 323 -32.82 1.16 -2.67
C ILE A 323 -32.94 2.47 -3.48
N TYR A 324 -33.70 2.47 -4.57
CA TYR A 324 -33.99 3.69 -5.34
C TYR A 324 -34.66 4.77 -4.47
N ASP A 325 -35.74 4.41 -3.77
CA ASP A 325 -36.46 5.37 -2.92
C ASP A 325 -35.61 5.83 -1.74
N TYR A 326 -34.76 4.97 -1.19
CA TYR A 326 -33.82 5.36 -0.13
C TYR A 326 -32.89 6.49 -0.60
N TYR A 327 -32.28 6.36 -1.78
CA TYR A 327 -31.38 7.38 -2.31
C TYR A 327 -32.13 8.68 -2.66
N LYS A 328 -33.37 8.56 -3.14
CA LYS A 328 -34.25 9.71 -3.40
C LYS A 328 -34.63 10.45 -2.12
N ILE A 329 -35.07 9.74 -1.08
CA ILE A 329 -35.54 10.34 0.18
C ILE A 329 -34.36 10.92 0.97
N LYS A 330 -33.28 10.16 1.12
CA LYS A 330 -32.19 10.52 2.04
C LYS A 330 -31.18 11.49 1.43
N TYR A 331 -30.92 11.37 0.13
CA TYR A 331 -29.88 12.14 -0.55
C TYR A 331 -30.43 13.06 -1.64
N ASN A 332 -31.74 13.05 -1.89
CA ASN A 332 -32.38 13.78 -2.99
C ASN A 332 -31.76 13.43 -4.36
N LEU A 333 -31.44 12.15 -4.56
CA LEU A 333 -30.81 11.65 -5.79
C LEU A 333 -31.79 10.81 -6.60
N ASP A 334 -31.97 11.20 -7.86
CA ASP A 334 -32.63 10.37 -8.87
C ASP A 334 -31.58 9.55 -9.61
N LEU A 335 -31.60 8.22 -9.39
CA LEU A 335 -30.62 7.31 -9.97
C LEU A 335 -30.82 7.23 -11.50
N LYS A 336 -29.75 7.42 -12.27
CA LYS A 336 -29.80 7.32 -13.74
C LYS A 336 -29.84 5.87 -14.21
N PHE A 337 -29.29 4.94 -13.42
CA PHE A 337 -29.20 3.52 -13.75
C PHE A 337 -29.90 2.64 -12.69
N PRO A 338 -31.20 2.86 -12.41
CA PRO A 338 -31.87 2.20 -11.29
C PRO A 338 -32.09 0.70 -11.53
N LYS A 339 -32.06 0.25 -12.79
CA LYS A 339 -32.16 -1.15 -13.21
C LYS A 339 -30.81 -1.88 -13.28
N SER A 340 -29.71 -1.16 -13.04
CA SER A 340 -28.38 -1.78 -13.04
C SER A 340 -28.15 -2.66 -11.80
N PRO A 341 -27.32 -3.70 -11.91
CA PRO A 341 -26.89 -4.51 -10.77
C PRO A 341 -26.30 -3.65 -9.64
N LEU A 342 -26.48 -4.11 -8.40
CA LEU A 342 -25.96 -3.44 -7.21
C LEU A 342 -24.62 -4.04 -6.76
N VAL A 343 -23.72 -3.20 -6.25
CA VAL A 343 -22.50 -3.66 -5.57
C VAL A 343 -22.85 -4.14 -4.17
N MET A 344 -22.33 -5.31 -3.82
CA MET A 344 -22.37 -5.85 -2.47
C MET A 344 -21.06 -5.58 -1.76
N SER A 345 -21.11 -4.94 -0.60
CA SER A 345 -19.96 -4.72 0.28
C SER A 345 -20.27 -5.20 1.69
N ARG A 346 -19.30 -5.86 2.33
CA ARG A 346 -19.45 -6.33 3.71
C ARG A 346 -18.81 -5.33 4.66
N GLU A 347 -19.61 -4.60 5.41
CA GLU A 347 -19.15 -3.62 6.38
C GLU A 347 -19.70 -3.97 7.77
N ARG A 348 -18.80 -4.10 8.76
CA ARG A 348 -19.18 -4.38 10.17
C ARG A 348 -20.10 -5.61 10.34
N GLY A 349 -19.90 -6.63 9.50
CA GLY A 349 -20.70 -7.86 9.51
C GLY A 349 -22.03 -7.77 8.73
N GLN A 350 -22.40 -6.59 8.23
CA GLN A 350 -23.60 -6.37 7.43
C GLN A 350 -23.27 -6.34 5.94
N LEU A 351 -24.21 -6.81 5.12
CA LEU A 351 -24.12 -6.73 3.66
C LEU A 351 -24.83 -5.48 3.18
N ASN A 352 -24.05 -4.48 2.76
CA ASN A 352 -24.55 -3.22 2.23
C ASN A 352 -24.60 -3.28 0.69
N LEU A 353 -25.60 -2.62 0.12
CA LEU A 353 -25.84 -2.57 -1.32
C LEU A 353 -25.71 -1.14 -1.84
N TYR A 354 -24.95 -0.97 -2.93
CA TYR A 354 -24.65 0.35 -3.51
C TYR A 354 -24.93 0.36 -5.01
N PRO A 355 -25.64 1.38 -5.53
CA PRO A 355 -25.71 1.63 -6.97
C PRO A 355 -24.33 1.92 -7.55
N MET A 356 -23.97 1.27 -8.66
CA MET A 356 -22.65 1.42 -9.30
C MET A 356 -22.36 2.86 -9.76
N GLU A 357 -23.39 3.64 -10.10
CA GLU A 357 -23.22 5.03 -10.51
C GLU A 357 -22.75 5.96 -9.38
N LEU A 358 -22.88 5.49 -8.13
CA LEU A 358 -22.50 6.23 -6.93
C LEU A 358 -21.13 5.83 -6.36
N LEU A 359 -20.34 5.08 -7.14
CA LEU A 359 -19.03 4.55 -6.79
C LEU A 359 -17.99 4.92 -7.84
N ASP A 360 -16.85 5.43 -7.38
CA ASP A 360 -15.67 5.70 -8.20
C ASP A 360 -14.56 4.69 -7.87
N VAL A 361 -13.98 4.06 -8.88
CA VAL A 361 -12.86 3.11 -8.69
C VAL A 361 -11.65 3.85 -8.14
N VAL A 362 -11.06 3.31 -7.06
CA VAL A 362 -9.83 3.90 -6.51
C VAL A 362 -8.66 3.55 -7.45
N PRO A 363 -7.84 4.53 -7.88
CA PRO A 363 -6.69 4.25 -8.73
C PRO A 363 -5.59 3.48 -8.00
N MET A 364 -4.56 3.05 -8.73
CA MET A 364 -3.35 2.39 -8.18
C MET A 364 -3.62 1.06 -7.46
N GLN A 365 -4.70 0.38 -7.82
CA GLN A 365 -4.95 -1.01 -7.44
C GLN A 365 -4.48 -1.93 -8.58
N ARG A 366 -3.55 -2.85 -8.29
CA ARG A 366 -3.01 -3.75 -9.31
C ARG A 366 -4.10 -4.73 -9.76
N VAL A 367 -4.16 -4.98 -11.06
CA VAL A 367 -5.02 -6.02 -11.63
C VAL A 367 -4.45 -7.38 -11.21
N THR A 368 -5.27 -8.21 -10.57
CA THR A 368 -4.88 -9.56 -10.16
C THR A 368 -5.10 -10.56 -11.29
N ILE A 369 -4.46 -11.74 -11.20
CA ILE A 369 -4.59 -12.79 -12.23
C ILE A 369 -6.07 -13.13 -12.54
N PRO A 370 -6.97 -13.33 -11.54
CA PRO A 370 -8.38 -13.59 -11.81
C PRO A 370 -9.11 -12.45 -12.54
N GLN A 371 -8.60 -11.22 -12.43
CA GLN A 371 -9.16 -10.05 -13.08
C GLN A 371 -8.58 -9.82 -14.49
N THR A 372 -7.66 -10.66 -14.96
CA THR A 372 -7.09 -10.56 -16.32
C THR A 372 -7.80 -11.50 -17.29
N THR A 373 -8.06 -11.03 -18.51
CA THR A 373 -8.48 -11.90 -19.60
C THR A 373 -7.27 -12.56 -20.28
N SER A 374 -7.46 -13.69 -20.94
CA SER A 374 -6.38 -14.41 -21.65
C SER A 374 -5.63 -13.52 -22.65
N THR A 375 -6.34 -12.65 -23.37
CA THR A 375 -5.75 -11.66 -24.28
C THR A 375 -4.92 -10.60 -23.56
N GLN A 376 -5.30 -10.22 -22.33
CA GLN A 376 -4.54 -9.26 -21.51
C GLN A 376 -3.27 -9.90 -20.97
N SER A 377 -3.33 -11.17 -20.55
CA SER A 377 -2.16 -11.91 -20.06
C SER A 377 -1.05 -12.01 -21.12
N GLN A 378 -1.41 -12.23 -22.39
CA GLN A 378 -0.44 -12.30 -23.50
C GLN A 378 0.26 -10.97 -23.82
N ARG A 379 -0.41 -9.82 -23.56
CA ARG A 379 0.17 -8.47 -23.76
C ARG A 379 0.98 -7.96 -22.57
N SER A 380 0.97 -8.69 -21.46
CA SER A 380 1.63 -8.30 -20.20
C SER A 380 3.04 -8.88 -20.06
N VAL A 381 3.50 -9.65 -21.06
CA VAL A 381 4.84 -10.25 -21.15
C VAL A 381 5.79 -9.35 -21.92
#